data_AF-A0A1C4YHN6-F1
#
_entry.id   AF-A0A1C4YHN6-F1
#
_cell.length_a   1.000
_cell.length_b   1.000
_cell.length_c   1.000
_cell.angle_alpha   90.00
_cell.angle_beta   90.00
_cell.angle_gamma   90.00
#
_symmetry.space_group_name_H-M   'P 1'
#
loop_
_entity.id
_entity.type
_entity.pdbx_description
1 polymer ?
#
loop_
_entity_poly.entity_id
_entity_poly.type
_entity_poly.pdbx_seq_one_letter_code
_entity_poly.pdbx_strand_id
1 'polypeptide(L)'
;MRHTTSCCGSNQRKRLGTRTGMNMAGTVPEQVIEAMAKRPMRMHHALWHISRQGWSSFPEATRAVFREHGWEPPRPALTINNQIECDNAAGEDFLFMHRQMIGEVNKILAELGDPRNPRVQGWQSIPTPSDAEYPVPAPFVTGDAGLDNAIASAKTEEAFTRIRQWEDQFTDTAVLRRMTLGQLGAAIEFTIHNRMHLRWAARQPEYRVSTDPFNVNPKWDKPSYDFLADFYSSHVNPIFWKLHGWVDARIDDWMEANQHNGPVPWTVTPWVGPMTSGHEHHHIARHALRTPGDEGEAEALSRQVDALEATINDVKATGTPEPTPFLVDVDWSFDRPT
;
A
#
# COMPACT_ATOMS: atom_id res chain seq x y z
N MET A 1 58.45 -33.56 -40.39
CA MET A 1 56.99 -33.50 -40.62
C MET A 1 56.30 -34.13 -39.42
N ARG A 2 55.78 -33.32 -38.50
CA ARG A 2 54.97 -33.80 -37.36
C ARG A 2 53.80 -32.85 -37.20
N HIS A 3 52.60 -33.38 -37.45
CA HIS A 3 51.34 -32.70 -37.20
C HIS A 3 51.02 -32.77 -35.70
N THR A 4 50.74 -31.63 -35.09
CA THR A 4 50.18 -31.53 -33.73
C THR A 4 48.83 -30.84 -33.82
N THR A 5 47.77 -31.60 -33.57
CA THR A 5 46.39 -31.14 -33.42
C THR A 5 46.18 -30.71 -31.97
N SER A 6 45.78 -29.46 -31.75
CA SER A 6 45.46 -28.90 -30.43
C SER A 6 43.94 -28.82 -30.27
N CYS A 7 43.37 -29.64 -29.38
CA CYS A 7 41.99 -29.51 -28.90
C CYS A 7 41.93 -28.43 -27.81
N CYS A 8 41.18 -27.35 -28.05
CA CYS A 8 40.85 -26.34 -27.04
C CYS A 8 39.40 -26.53 -26.60
N GLY A 9 39.19 -26.84 -25.32
CA GLY A 9 37.88 -26.98 -24.70
C GLY A 9 37.19 -25.62 -24.51
N SER A 10 35.95 -25.50 -24.98
CA SER A 10 35.11 -24.32 -24.81
C SER A 10 34.29 -24.44 -23.52
N ASN A 11 34.61 -23.61 -22.53
CA ASN A 11 33.86 -23.47 -21.29
C ASN A 11 32.81 -22.34 -21.47
N GLN A 12 31.55 -22.68 -21.77
CA GLN A 12 30.46 -21.71 -21.85
C GLN A 12 29.96 -21.35 -20.43
N ARG A 13 30.41 -20.21 -19.90
CA ARG A 13 29.73 -19.54 -18.78
C ARG A 13 28.53 -18.76 -19.31
N LYS A 14 27.32 -19.14 -18.89
CA LYS A 14 26.08 -18.37 -19.05
C LYS A 14 26.29 -16.95 -18.52
N ARG A 15 26.12 -15.95 -19.38
CA ARG A 15 26.03 -14.53 -19.01
C ARG A 15 24.69 -14.31 -18.30
N LEU A 16 24.73 -13.97 -17.01
CA LEU A 16 23.63 -13.30 -16.33
C LEU A 16 23.42 -11.94 -17.01
N GLY A 17 22.21 -11.67 -17.49
CA GLY A 17 21.84 -10.38 -18.05
C GLY A 17 21.91 -9.30 -16.96
N THR A 18 22.83 -8.36 -17.16
CA THR A 18 22.88 -7.08 -16.43
C THR A 18 21.59 -6.29 -16.71
N ARG A 19 20.81 -6.01 -15.65
CA ARG A 19 19.79 -4.96 -15.67
C ARG A 19 20.47 -3.64 -16.02
N THR A 20 20.13 -3.07 -17.17
CA THR A 20 20.51 -1.70 -17.51
C THR A 20 19.82 -0.77 -16.52
N GLY A 21 20.61 -0.17 -15.64
CA GLY A 21 20.14 0.78 -14.64
C GLY A 21 19.58 2.02 -15.31
N MET A 22 18.29 2.28 -15.05
CA MET A 22 17.69 3.59 -15.27
C MET A 22 17.98 4.38 -14.00
N ASN A 23 18.88 5.36 -14.13
CA ASN A 23 19.35 6.19 -13.03
C ASN A 23 18.25 7.21 -12.70
N MET A 24 17.35 6.83 -11.80
CA MET A 24 16.22 7.65 -11.35
C MET A 24 16.66 8.48 -10.14
N ALA A 25 16.69 9.80 -10.28
CA ALA A 25 16.79 10.67 -9.10
C ALA A 25 15.52 10.47 -8.25
N GLY A 26 15.66 10.24 -6.94
CA GLY A 26 14.51 10.10 -6.04
C GLY A 26 13.91 8.70 -5.87
N THR A 27 14.69 7.64 -6.15
CA THR A 27 14.33 6.26 -5.79
C THR A 27 14.43 6.04 -4.29
N VAL A 28 13.41 5.40 -3.72
CA VAL A 28 13.42 4.88 -2.35
C VAL A 28 14.62 3.95 -2.16
N PRO A 29 15.49 4.16 -1.14
CA PRO A 29 16.68 3.33 -0.92
C PRO A 29 16.35 1.84 -0.76
N GLU A 30 17.27 0.96 -1.18
CA GLU A 30 17.09 -0.50 -1.11
C GLU A 30 16.76 -0.98 0.32
N GLN A 31 17.34 -0.37 1.34
CA GLN A 31 17.07 -0.71 2.74
C GLN A 31 15.61 -0.43 3.15
N VAL A 32 14.98 0.60 2.58
CA VAL A 32 13.54 0.83 2.78
C VAL A 32 12.75 -0.26 2.07
N ILE A 33 13.13 -0.64 0.84
CA ILE A 33 12.46 -1.71 0.10
C ILE A 33 12.56 -3.05 0.86
N GLU A 34 13.73 -3.39 1.37
CA GLU A 34 13.94 -4.57 2.21
C GLU A 34 13.11 -4.53 3.49
N ALA A 35 13.03 -3.36 4.15
CA ALA A 35 12.18 -3.16 5.32
C ALA A 35 10.71 -3.43 5.02
N MET A 36 10.23 -2.85 3.93
CA MET A 36 8.84 -2.91 3.51
C MET A 36 8.47 -4.29 2.95
N ALA A 37 9.45 -5.03 2.41
CA ALA A 37 9.26 -6.40 1.96
C ALA A 37 9.15 -7.42 3.09
N LYS A 38 9.39 -7.04 4.35
CA LYS A 38 9.27 -7.96 5.48
C LYS A 38 7.85 -8.48 5.63
N ARG A 39 7.75 -9.81 5.78
CA ARG A 39 6.51 -10.55 5.99
C ARG A 39 5.52 -9.92 7.00
N PRO A 40 5.92 -9.48 8.21
CA PRO A 40 5.00 -8.83 9.13
C PRO A 40 4.42 -7.51 8.59
N MET A 41 5.21 -6.72 7.85
CA MET A 41 4.70 -5.50 7.19
C MET A 41 3.64 -5.85 6.14
N ARG A 42 3.95 -6.85 5.30
CA ARG A 42 3.06 -7.31 4.23
C ARG A 42 1.72 -7.79 4.76
N MET A 43 1.75 -8.68 5.75
CA MET A 43 0.55 -9.23 6.37
C MET A 43 -0.24 -8.16 7.11
N HIS A 44 0.42 -7.27 7.85
CA HIS A 44 -0.25 -6.20 8.58
C HIS A 44 -0.98 -5.23 7.63
N HIS A 45 -0.31 -4.76 6.57
CA HIS A 45 -0.93 -3.87 5.59
C HIS A 45 -2.12 -4.54 4.87
N ALA A 46 -1.97 -5.82 4.48
CA ALA A 46 -3.05 -6.58 3.87
C ALA A 46 -4.23 -6.76 4.83
N LEU A 47 -4.01 -7.25 6.05
CA LEU A 47 -5.07 -7.47 7.05
C LEU A 47 -5.80 -6.18 7.42
N TRP A 48 -5.08 -5.07 7.56
CA TRP A 48 -5.67 -3.77 7.87
C TRP A 48 -6.65 -3.30 6.79
N HIS A 49 -6.30 -3.46 5.51
CA HIS A 49 -7.20 -3.14 4.40
C HIS A 49 -8.35 -4.13 4.30
N ILE A 50 -8.05 -5.44 4.34
CA ILE A 50 -9.04 -6.52 4.21
C ILE A 50 -10.11 -6.39 5.30
N SER A 51 -9.72 -6.14 6.54
CA SER A 51 -10.68 -6.02 7.64
C SER A 51 -11.60 -4.82 7.44
N ARG A 52 -11.08 -3.61 7.19
CA ARG A 52 -11.87 -2.39 7.03
C ARG A 52 -12.81 -2.44 5.84
N GLN A 53 -12.32 -2.92 4.70
CA GLN A 53 -13.07 -2.90 3.44
C GLN A 53 -14.04 -4.09 3.36
N GLY A 54 -13.70 -5.23 3.96
CA GLY A 54 -14.55 -6.43 3.94
C GLY A 54 -15.53 -6.55 5.11
N TRP A 55 -15.35 -5.81 6.21
CA TRP A 55 -16.06 -6.06 7.47
C TRP A 55 -17.58 -6.23 7.33
N SER A 56 -18.22 -5.32 6.61
CA SER A 56 -19.68 -5.29 6.49
C SER A 56 -20.23 -6.41 5.62
N SER A 57 -19.42 -7.00 4.73
CA SER A 57 -19.82 -8.09 3.85
C SER A 57 -19.37 -9.46 4.36
N PHE A 58 -18.47 -9.52 5.34
CA PHE A 58 -18.00 -10.78 5.90
C PHE A 58 -19.11 -11.56 6.65
N PRO A 59 -19.18 -12.89 6.46
CA PRO A 59 -19.99 -13.76 7.31
C PRO A 59 -19.60 -13.64 8.78
N GLU A 60 -20.54 -13.94 9.68
CA GLU A 60 -20.30 -13.83 11.13
C GLU A 60 -19.12 -14.69 11.60
N ALA A 61 -18.91 -15.88 11.01
CA ALA A 61 -17.77 -16.73 11.34
C ALA A 61 -16.43 -16.00 11.09
N THR A 62 -16.32 -15.25 10.00
CA THR A 62 -15.13 -14.48 9.65
C THR A 62 -14.96 -13.27 10.55
N ARG A 63 -16.05 -12.55 10.84
CA ARG A 63 -16.01 -11.44 11.80
C ARG A 63 -15.59 -11.93 13.19
N ALA A 64 -16.08 -13.10 13.62
CA ALA A 64 -15.71 -13.69 14.91
C ALA A 64 -14.20 -13.96 15.00
N VAL A 65 -13.59 -14.52 13.94
CA VAL A 65 -12.12 -14.70 13.88
C VAL A 65 -11.40 -13.35 13.98
N PHE A 66 -11.80 -12.35 13.19
CA PHE A 66 -11.18 -11.03 13.29
C PHE A 66 -11.33 -10.41 14.70
N ARG A 67 -12.48 -10.56 15.38
CA ARG A 67 -12.65 -10.09 16.77
C ARG A 67 -11.72 -10.81 17.74
N GLU A 68 -11.66 -12.13 17.66
CA GLU A 68 -10.81 -12.97 18.51
C GLU A 68 -9.33 -12.60 18.39
N HIS A 69 -8.89 -12.27 17.18
CA HIS A 69 -7.53 -11.83 16.89
C HIS A 69 -7.30 -10.31 17.06
N GLY A 70 -8.30 -9.55 17.53
CA GLY A 70 -8.18 -8.10 17.78
C GLY A 70 -8.14 -7.22 16.51
N TRP A 71 -8.56 -7.76 15.37
CA TRP A 71 -8.57 -7.12 14.05
C TRP A 71 -9.95 -6.58 13.62
N GLU A 72 -10.93 -6.54 14.53
CA GLU A 72 -12.19 -5.84 14.29
C GLU A 72 -11.93 -4.35 14.03
N PRO A 73 -12.25 -3.84 12.83
CA PRO A 73 -12.15 -2.41 12.57
C PRO A 73 -13.24 -1.71 13.38
N PRO A 74 -12.91 -0.67 14.17
CA PRO A 74 -13.90 0.06 14.94
C PRO A 74 -14.89 0.81 14.04
N ARG A 75 -14.50 1.06 12.79
CA ARG A 75 -15.27 1.76 11.75
C ARG A 75 -15.02 1.07 10.40
N PRO A 76 -16.01 0.34 9.86
CA PRO A 76 -15.93 -0.22 8.52
C PRO A 76 -15.80 0.88 7.47
N ALA A 77 -15.03 0.65 6.41
CA ALA A 77 -14.86 1.62 5.34
C ALA A 77 -15.99 1.55 4.29
N LEU A 78 -16.69 0.41 4.24
CA LEU A 78 -17.76 0.12 3.29
C LEU A 78 -18.98 -0.44 4.00
N THR A 79 -20.17 -0.13 3.48
CA THR A 79 -21.42 -0.81 3.82
C THR A 79 -21.45 -2.23 3.23
N ILE A 80 -22.44 -3.04 3.61
CA ILE A 80 -22.65 -4.37 3.03
C ILE A 80 -22.91 -4.34 1.51
N ASN A 81 -23.33 -3.19 0.96
CA ASN A 81 -23.59 -2.98 -0.46
C ASN A 81 -22.40 -2.33 -1.18
N ASN A 82 -21.19 -2.36 -0.60
CA ASN A 82 -19.98 -1.70 -1.11
C ASN A 82 -20.14 -0.19 -1.31
N GLN A 83 -21.01 0.46 -0.54
CA GLN A 83 -21.09 1.93 -0.52
C GLN A 83 -20.06 2.48 0.46
N ILE A 84 -19.41 3.59 0.08
CA ILE A 84 -18.41 4.26 0.91
C ILE A 84 -19.07 4.81 2.17
N GLU A 85 -18.52 4.48 3.34
CA GLU A 85 -18.89 5.07 4.62
C GLU A 85 -18.15 6.40 4.82
N CYS A 86 -18.86 7.52 4.66
CA CYS A 86 -18.26 8.86 4.68
C CYS A 86 -18.29 9.52 6.07
N ASP A 87 -19.25 9.15 6.91
CA ASP A 87 -19.60 9.92 8.12
C ASP A 87 -19.29 9.18 9.42
N ASN A 88 -18.65 8.00 9.33
CA ASN A 88 -18.24 7.23 10.50
C ASN A 88 -16.78 7.45 10.91
N ALA A 89 -16.07 8.40 10.28
CA ALA A 89 -14.65 8.69 10.45
C ALA A 89 -13.67 7.58 10.02
N ALA A 90 -14.09 6.56 9.27
CA ALA A 90 -13.19 5.53 8.74
C ALA A 90 -12.08 6.11 7.85
N GLY A 91 -12.31 7.24 7.18
CA GLY A 91 -11.28 7.93 6.40
C GLY A 91 -10.13 8.50 7.23
N GLU A 92 -10.35 8.81 8.51
CA GLU A 92 -9.25 9.22 9.40
C GLU A 92 -8.29 8.06 9.68
N ASP A 93 -8.81 6.83 9.79
CA ASP A 93 -7.98 5.63 9.93
C ASP A 93 -7.06 5.44 8.72
N PHE A 94 -7.60 5.66 7.51
CA PHE A 94 -6.83 5.62 6.27
C PHE A 94 -5.72 6.66 6.23
N LEU A 95 -6.05 7.92 6.50
CA LEU A 95 -5.06 9.00 6.48
C LEU A 95 -3.97 8.77 7.55
N PHE A 96 -4.37 8.40 8.76
CA PHE A 96 -3.44 8.19 9.86
C PHE A 96 -2.52 7.00 9.65
N MET A 97 -3.04 5.84 9.23
CA MET A 97 -2.24 4.62 9.04
C MET A 97 -1.12 4.86 8.02
N HIS A 98 -1.43 5.50 6.89
CA HIS A 98 -0.43 5.81 5.86
C HIS A 98 0.56 6.91 6.32
N ARG A 99 0.09 7.92 7.08
CA ARG A 99 0.97 8.91 7.72
C ARG A 99 1.96 8.25 8.69
N GLN A 100 1.53 7.22 9.45
CA GLN A 100 2.42 6.43 10.31
C GLN A 100 3.45 5.65 9.48
N MET A 101 3.03 4.96 8.41
CA MET A 101 3.96 4.26 7.51
C MET A 101 5.03 5.19 6.93
N ILE A 102 4.63 6.39 6.48
CA ILE A 102 5.55 7.43 6.02
C ILE A 102 6.51 7.86 7.14
N GLY A 103 6.00 8.07 8.35
CA GLY A 103 6.79 8.39 9.53
C GLY A 103 7.85 7.32 9.85
N GLU A 104 7.51 6.05 9.72
CA GLU A 104 8.44 4.93 9.90
C GLU A 104 9.51 4.88 8.81
N VAL A 105 9.15 5.06 7.54
CA VAL A 105 10.13 5.15 6.45
C VAL A 105 11.04 6.36 6.64
N ASN A 106 10.52 7.50 7.11
CA ASN A 106 11.33 8.68 7.40
C ASN A 106 12.35 8.44 8.52
N LYS A 107 12.07 7.56 9.49
CA LYS A 107 13.05 7.14 10.50
C LYS A 107 14.19 6.35 9.86
N ILE A 108 13.87 5.39 8.97
CA ILE A 108 14.89 4.64 8.20
C ILE A 108 15.75 5.62 7.39
N LEU A 109 15.13 6.54 6.66
CA LEU A 109 15.84 7.53 5.83
C LEU A 109 16.75 8.45 6.66
N ALA A 110 16.29 8.89 7.84
CA ALA A 110 17.09 9.70 8.76
C ALA A 110 18.29 8.92 9.31
N GLU A 111 18.13 7.63 9.63
CA GLU A 111 19.23 6.76 10.07
C GLU A 111 20.27 6.53 8.96
N LEU A 112 19.83 6.42 7.70
CA LEU A 112 20.74 6.31 6.55
C LEU A 112 21.50 7.61 6.28
N GLY A 113 20.94 8.77 6.61
CA GLY A 113 21.58 10.06 6.48
C GLY A 113 21.92 10.46 5.03
N ASP A 114 21.27 9.87 4.03
CA ASP A 114 21.50 10.21 2.61
C ASP A 114 20.78 11.54 2.28
N PRO A 115 21.52 12.63 1.99
CA PRO A 115 20.90 13.93 1.70
C PRO A 115 20.05 13.93 0.43
N ARG A 116 20.17 12.92 -0.44
CA ARG A 116 19.31 12.75 -1.63
C ARG A 116 17.92 12.24 -1.28
N ASN A 117 17.77 11.58 -0.13
CA ASN A 117 16.51 11.00 0.35
C ASN A 117 16.28 11.38 1.84
N PRO A 118 16.13 12.69 2.15
CA PRO A 118 16.04 13.14 3.54
C PRO A 118 14.73 12.73 4.22
N ARG A 119 13.69 12.47 3.42
CA ARG A 119 12.36 11.98 3.81
C ARG A 119 11.63 11.48 2.57
N VAL A 120 10.53 10.77 2.76
CA VAL A 120 9.56 10.47 1.70
C VAL A 120 9.10 11.78 1.08
N GLN A 121 9.15 11.84 -0.25
CA GLN A 121 8.68 12.97 -1.04
C GLN A 121 7.59 12.50 -1.97
N GLY A 122 6.36 12.93 -1.69
CA GLY A 122 5.21 12.70 -2.56
C GLY A 122 5.30 13.46 -3.87
N TRP A 123 4.44 13.09 -4.80
CA TRP A 123 4.20 13.94 -5.97
C TRP A 123 3.60 15.28 -5.53
N GLN A 124 4.10 16.37 -6.10
CA GLN A 124 3.47 17.69 -5.94
C GLN A 124 2.18 17.77 -6.77
N SER A 125 2.23 17.20 -7.96
CA SER A 125 1.06 16.95 -8.79
C SER A 125 1.15 15.58 -9.45
N ILE A 126 0.00 14.94 -9.68
CA ILE A 126 -0.03 13.58 -10.24
C ILE A 126 0.57 13.57 -11.65
N PRO A 127 1.55 12.70 -11.94
CA PRO A 127 2.25 12.70 -13.23
C PRO A 127 1.30 12.47 -14.41
N THR A 128 1.56 13.21 -15.49
CA THR A 128 0.80 13.10 -16.74
C THR A 128 1.08 11.75 -17.43
N PRO A 129 0.20 11.26 -18.32
CA PRO A 129 0.47 10.05 -19.11
C PRO A 129 1.77 10.14 -19.94
N SER A 130 2.19 11.36 -20.31
CA SER A 130 3.42 11.64 -21.06
C SER A 130 4.66 11.83 -20.20
N ASP A 131 4.56 11.72 -18.88
CA ASP A 131 5.68 11.87 -17.96
C ASP A 131 6.70 10.74 -18.17
N ALA A 132 7.93 11.10 -18.53
CA ALA A 132 9.00 10.15 -18.81
C ALA A 132 9.65 9.56 -17.54
N GLU A 133 9.51 10.23 -16.40
CA GLU A 133 10.00 9.75 -15.11
C GLU A 133 9.02 8.73 -14.52
N TYR A 134 7.72 8.96 -14.66
CA TYR A 134 6.67 8.08 -14.15
C TYR A 134 5.77 7.49 -15.25
N PRO A 135 6.32 6.73 -16.21
CA PRO A 135 5.54 6.19 -17.31
C PRO A 135 4.44 5.25 -16.82
N VAL A 136 3.25 5.37 -17.40
CA VAL A 136 2.12 4.46 -17.13
C VAL A 136 2.39 3.12 -17.83
N PRO A 137 2.50 1.98 -17.11
CA PRO A 137 2.74 0.68 -17.75
C PRO A 137 1.56 0.27 -18.64
N ALA A 138 1.84 -0.48 -19.71
CA ALA A 138 0.79 -1.03 -20.57
C ALA A 138 -0.19 -1.93 -19.77
N PRO A 139 -1.49 -2.00 -20.15
CA PRO A 139 -2.42 -2.95 -19.58
C PRO A 139 -1.94 -4.39 -19.73
N PHE A 140 -2.31 -5.25 -18.77
CA PHE A 140 -1.96 -6.67 -18.74
C PHE A 140 -3.09 -7.47 -18.11
N VAL A 141 -3.03 -8.79 -18.29
CA VAL A 141 -3.98 -9.74 -17.71
C VAL A 141 -3.36 -10.47 -16.53
N THR A 142 -4.16 -10.66 -15.49
CA THR A 142 -3.85 -11.31 -14.22
C THR A 142 -4.52 -12.68 -14.10
N GLY A 143 -5.56 -12.91 -14.91
CA GLY A 143 -6.43 -14.10 -14.82
C GLY A 143 -7.69 -13.86 -13.99
N ASP A 144 -7.80 -12.71 -13.32
CA ASP A 144 -9.03 -12.23 -12.69
C ASP A 144 -9.68 -11.17 -13.60
N ALA A 145 -10.85 -11.48 -14.15
CA ALA A 145 -11.52 -10.59 -15.10
C ALA A 145 -11.94 -9.24 -14.49
N GLY A 146 -12.28 -9.21 -13.20
CA GLY A 146 -12.65 -7.98 -12.50
C GLY A 146 -11.45 -7.05 -12.35
N LEU A 147 -10.33 -7.59 -11.87
CA LEU A 147 -9.08 -6.86 -11.75
C LEU A 147 -8.50 -6.45 -13.11
N ASP A 148 -8.58 -7.33 -14.12
CA ASP A 148 -8.12 -7.03 -15.48
C ASP A 148 -8.88 -5.83 -16.08
N ASN A 149 -10.20 -5.80 -15.90
CA ASN A 149 -11.03 -4.67 -16.31
C ASN A 149 -10.69 -3.39 -15.53
N ALA A 150 -10.48 -3.49 -14.22
CA ALA A 150 -10.12 -2.35 -13.37
C ALA A 150 -8.76 -1.76 -13.75
N ILE A 151 -7.75 -2.60 -14.01
CA ILE A 151 -6.40 -2.20 -14.46
C ILE A 151 -6.48 -1.55 -15.85
N ALA A 152 -7.20 -2.16 -16.79
CA ALA A 152 -7.36 -1.60 -18.13
C ALA A 152 -8.07 -0.23 -18.07
N SER A 153 -9.14 -0.12 -17.29
CA SER A 153 -9.88 1.12 -17.05
C SER A 153 -8.99 2.21 -16.43
N ALA A 154 -8.21 1.91 -15.39
CA ALA A 154 -7.36 2.90 -14.71
C ALA A 154 -6.25 3.51 -15.60
N LYS A 155 -5.89 2.82 -16.68
CA LYS A 155 -4.83 3.24 -17.62
C LYS A 155 -5.33 4.11 -18.78
N THR A 156 -6.64 4.32 -18.93
CA THR A 156 -7.17 5.15 -20.04
C THR A 156 -6.94 6.65 -19.83
N GLU A 157 -7.23 7.43 -20.87
CA GLU A 157 -7.19 8.90 -20.82
C GLU A 157 -8.40 9.46 -20.06
N GLU A 158 -9.60 8.89 -20.24
CA GLU A 158 -10.75 9.22 -19.37
C GLU A 158 -10.40 8.97 -17.91
N ALA A 159 -9.57 7.97 -17.63
CA ALA A 159 -9.15 7.70 -16.28
C ALA A 159 -8.27 8.79 -15.69
N PHE A 160 -7.29 9.21 -16.47
CA PHE A 160 -6.45 10.34 -16.09
C PHE A 160 -7.27 11.63 -15.92
N THR A 161 -8.25 11.87 -16.79
CA THR A 161 -9.14 13.03 -16.68
C THR A 161 -9.87 13.08 -15.34
N ARG A 162 -10.41 11.96 -14.83
CA ARG A 162 -11.03 12.00 -13.48
C ARG A 162 -10.00 12.12 -12.36
N ILE A 163 -8.81 11.53 -12.50
CA ILE A 163 -7.71 11.72 -11.53
C ILE A 163 -7.39 13.21 -11.39
N ARG A 164 -7.31 13.94 -12.51
CA ARG A 164 -7.11 15.39 -12.51
C ARG A 164 -8.25 16.16 -11.83
N GLN A 165 -9.50 15.79 -12.11
CA GLN A 165 -10.65 16.40 -11.46
C GLN A 165 -10.62 16.22 -9.93
N TRP A 166 -10.30 15.02 -9.46
CA TRP A 166 -10.16 14.75 -8.02
C TRP A 166 -8.96 15.46 -7.42
N GLU A 167 -7.83 15.52 -8.13
CA GLU A 167 -6.66 16.26 -7.68
C GLU A 167 -6.98 17.75 -7.49
N ASP A 168 -7.65 18.37 -8.47
CA ASP A 168 -8.06 19.76 -8.40
C ASP A 168 -9.04 19.98 -7.23
N GLN A 169 -9.95 19.04 -6.96
CA GLN A 169 -10.89 19.13 -5.83
C GLN A 169 -10.22 18.96 -4.47
N PHE A 170 -9.33 17.99 -4.32
CA PHE A 170 -8.65 17.71 -3.04
C PHE A 170 -7.51 18.68 -2.75
N THR A 171 -7.21 19.60 -3.66
CA THR A 171 -6.29 20.73 -3.43
C THR A 171 -6.99 22.09 -3.38
N ASP A 172 -8.30 22.15 -3.67
CA ASP A 172 -9.09 23.37 -3.61
C ASP A 172 -9.53 23.70 -2.17
N THR A 173 -9.11 24.87 -1.68
CA THR A 173 -9.42 25.35 -0.32
C THR A 173 -10.92 25.44 -0.03
N ALA A 174 -11.75 25.85 -1.00
CA ALA A 174 -13.19 25.97 -0.81
C ALA A 174 -13.89 24.60 -0.76
N VAL A 175 -13.38 23.60 -1.50
CA VAL A 175 -13.83 22.21 -1.37
C VAL A 175 -13.44 21.65 -0.01
N LEU A 176 -12.16 21.78 0.39
CA LEU A 176 -11.64 21.22 1.64
C LEU A 176 -12.32 21.76 2.90
N ARG A 177 -12.75 23.03 2.89
CA ARG A 177 -13.53 23.64 3.99
C ARG A 177 -14.91 23.03 4.20
N ARG A 178 -15.43 22.27 3.24
CA ARG A 178 -16.77 21.66 3.29
C ARG A 178 -16.73 20.19 3.69
N MET A 179 -15.55 19.65 3.98
CA MET A 179 -15.35 18.24 4.31
C MET A 179 -14.79 18.11 5.72
N THR A 180 -15.26 17.12 6.47
CA THR A 180 -14.53 16.64 7.64
C THR A 180 -13.25 15.92 7.18
N LEU A 181 -12.27 15.76 8.07
CA LEU A 181 -11.06 15.00 7.76
C LEU A 181 -11.38 13.53 7.41
N GLY A 182 -12.37 12.94 8.09
CA GLY A 182 -12.89 11.61 7.76
C GLY A 182 -13.50 11.52 6.36
N GLN A 183 -14.30 12.52 5.96
CA GLN A 183 -14.87 12.57 4.60
C GLN A 183 -13.77 12.73 3.54
N LEU A 184 -12.75 13.56 3.80
CA LEU A 184 -11.60 13.70 2.90
C LEU A 184 -10.85 12.38 2.73
N GLY A 185 -10.56 11.69 3.84
CA GLY A 185 -9.86 10.40 3.81
C GLY A 185 -10.64 9.33 3.05
N ALA A 186 -11.95 9.21 3.28
CA ALA A 186 -12.80 8.25 2.58
C ALA A 186 -12.91 8.59 1.08
N ALA A 187 -13.06 9.87 0.74
CA ALA A 187 -13.08 10.33 -0.64
C ALA A 187 -11.78 9.96 -1.37
N ILE A 188 -10.63 10.28 -0.78
CA ILE A 188 -9.32 9.99 -1.36
C ILE A 188 -9.13 8.48 -1.53
N GLU A 189 -9.34 7.67 -0.47
CA GLU A 189 -9.12 6.22 -0.45
C GLU A 189 -9.83 5.55 -1.63
N PHE A 190 -11.12 5.85 -1.80
CA PHE A 190 -11.99 5.16 -2.76
C PHE A 190 -12.09 5.83 -4.13
N THR A 191 -11.39 6.93 -4.38
CA THR A 191 -11.32 7.57 -5.70
C THR A 191 -9.89 7.57 -6.25
N ILE A 192 -9.17 8.66 -6.06
CA ILE A 192 -7.86 8.92 -6.66
C ILE A 192 -6.81 7.92 -6.17
N HIS A 193 -6.83 7.53 -4.89
CA HIS A 193 -5.87 6.58 -4.33
C HIS A 193 -5.93 5.21 -5.02
N ASN A 194 -7.11 4.55 -4.99
CA ASN A 194 -7.29 3.24 -5.61
C ASN A 194 -6.92 3.27 -7.10
N ARG A 195 -7.27 4.36 -7.77
CA ARG A 195 -7.00 4.50 -9.19
C ARG A 195 -5.52 4.70 -9.51
N MET A 196 -4.78 5.43 -8.67
CA MET A 196 -3.33 5.56 -8.81
C MET A 196 -2.61 4.22 -8.65
N HIS A 197 -3.02 3.39 -7.68
CA HIS A 197 -2.50 2.04 -7.51
C HIS A 197 -2.64 1.20 -8.79
N LEU A 198 -3.84 1.15 -9.37
CA LEU A 198 -4.10 0.38 -10.59
C LEU A 198 -3.42 0.98 -11.84
N ARG A 199 -3.40 2.31 -11.94
CA ARG A 199 -2.82 3.02 -13.09
C ARG A 199 -1.33 2.73 -13.24
N TRP A 200 -0.56 2.78 -12.15
CA TRP A 200 0.88 2.51 -12.18
C TRP A 200 1.26 1.06 -11.90
N ALA A 201 0.29 0.17 -11.64
CA ALA A 201 0.57 -1.26 -11.58
C ALA A 201 1.19 -1.76 -12.89
N ALA A 202 2.24 -2.58 -12.76
CA ALA A 202 2.93 -3.23 -13.86
C ALA A 202 2.79 -4.74 -13.77
N ARG A 203 2.90 -5.42 -14.92
CA ARG A 203 2.83 -6.88 -14.98
C ARG A 203 3.96 -7.50 -14.16
N GLN A 204 3.59 -8.42 -13.25
CA GLN A 204 4.55 -9.25 -12.53
C GLN A 204 4.71 -10.62 -13.22
N PRO A 205 5.92 -11.22 -13.23
CA PRO A 205 6.14 -12.55 -13.81
C PRO A 205 5.31 -13.63 -13.10
N GLU A 206 5.17 -13.47 -11.79
CA GLU A 206 4.33 -14.30 -10.94
C GLU A 206 3.40 -13.35 -10.18
N TYR A 207 2.13 -13.32 -10.57
CA TYR A 207 1.09 -12.68 -9.80
C TYR A 207 0.55 -13.66 -8.75
N ARG A 208 0.16 -13.18 -7.57
CA ARG A 208 -0.64 -13.95 -6.62
C ARG A 208 -2.03 -14.12 -7.20
N VAL A 209 -2.20 -15.13 -8.06
CA VAL A 209 -3.50 -15.52 -8.62
C VAL A 209 -4.42 -15.89 -7.45
N SER A 210 -5.38 -15.02 -7.12
CA SER A 210 -6.23 -15.18 -5.95
C SER A 210 -7.44 -16.06 -6.30
N THR A 211 -7.31 -17.36 -6.05
CA THR A 211 -8.45 -18.18 -5.58
C THR A 211 -8.33 -18.49 -4.08
N ASP A 212 -7.19 -18.19 -3.45
CA ASP A 212 -6.97 -18.24 -2.00
C ASP A 212 -6.46 -16.86 -1.50
N PRO A 213 -7.39 -15.99 -1.08
CA PRO A 213 -7.21 -14.61 -0.60
C PRO A 213 -6.17 -14.37 0.46
N PHE A 214 -5.96 -15.38 1.28
CA PHE A 214 -5.11 -15.28 2.46
C PHE A 214 -3.81 -16.05 2.19
N ASN A 215 -3.54 -16.46 0.94
CA ASN A 215 -2.34 -17.19 0.54
C ASN A 215 -1.09 -16.30 0.55
N VAL A 216 -0.60 -16.04 1.75
CA VAL A 216 0.65 -15.33 2.04
C VAL A 216 1.85 -16.28 2.00
N ASN A 217 2.00 -17.08 0.93
CA ASN A 217 3.13 -17.98 0.80
C ASN A 217 4.47 -17.21 0.89
N PRO A 218 5.46 -17.65 1.70
CA PRO A 218 6.73 -16.94 1.87
C PRO A 218 7.51 -16.65 0.59
N LYS A 219 7.23 -17.35 -0.52
CA LYS A 219 7.81 -17.00 -1.83
C LYS A 219 7.50 -15.57 -2.28
N TRP A 220 6.39 -15.00 -1.80
CA TRP A 220 5.91 -13.64 -2.07
C TRP A 220 6.56 -12.57 -1.18
N ASP A 221 7.36 -12.97 -0.18
CA ASP A 221 8.04 -12.02 0.71
C ASP A 221 9.23 -11.33 0.02
N LYS A 222 9.68 -11.84 -1.13
CA LYS A 222 10.81 -11.28 -1.88
C LYS A 222 10.56 -9.81 -2.24
N PRO A 223 11.57 -8.92 -2.13
CA PRO A 223 11.47 -7.53 -2.58
C PRO A 223 11.00 -7.36 -4.03
N SER A 224 11.27 -8.35 -4.89
CA SER A 224 10.80 -8.34 -6.29
C SER A 224 9.30 -8.54 -6.47
N TYR A 225 8.56 -8.93 -5.41
CA TYR A 225 7.10 -8.96 -5.41
C TYR A 225 6.59 -7.65 -4.81
N ASP A 226 6.44 -6.65 -5.69
CA ASP A 226 6.08 -5.25 -5.41
C ASP A 226 4.86 -4.81 -6.23
N PHE A 227 3.88 -5.70 -6.37
CA PHE A 227 2.70 -5.44 -7.17
C PHE A 227 1.82 -4.35 -6.53
N LEU A 228 1.66 -3.21 -7.23
CA LEU A 228 0.88 -2.07 -6.72
C LEU A 228 -0.61 -2.36 -6.53
N ALA A 229 -1.16 -3.33 -7.26
CA ALA A 229 -2.57 -3.72 -7.17
C ALA A 229 -2.81 -4.93 -6.23
N ASP A 230 -1.93 -5.15 -5.26
CA ASP A 230 -2.13 -6.09 -4.15
C ASP A 230 -1.71 -5.44 -2.83
N PHE A 231 -2.60 -5.38 -1.84
CA PHE A 231 -2.29 -4.82 -0.52
C PHE A 231 -1.12 -5.55 0.16
N TYR A 232 -0.89 -6.83 -0.16
CA TYR A 232 0.26 -7.57 0.38
C TYR A 232 1.62 -7.05 -0.09
N SER A 233 1.68 -6.29 -1.20
CA SER A 233 2.95 -5.90 -1.81
C SER A 233 3.07 -4.45 -2.24
N SER A 234 1.98 -3.70 -2.29
CA SER A 234 1.99 -2.36 -2.87
C SER A 234 3.00 -1.41 -2.21
N HIS A 235 3.15 -1.46 -0.89
CA HIS A 235 4.10 -0.66 -0.11
C HIS A 235 5.58 -0.96 -0.38
N VAL A 236 5.89 -2.06 -1.08
CA VAL A 236 7.26 -2.37 -1.51
C VAL A 236 7.62 -1.59 -2.78
N ASN A 237 6.63 -1.19 -3.57
CA ASN A 237 6.87 -0.48 -4.82
C ASN A 237 7.29 0.98 -4.55
N PRO A 238 8.35 1.51 -5.18
CA PRO A 238 8.73 2.92 -5.00
C PRO A 238 7.64 3.95 -5.32
N ILE A 239 6.73 3.66 -6.27
CA ILE A 239 5.62 4.54 -6.62
C ILE A 239 4.61 4.69 -5.48
N PHE A 240 4.47 3.68 -4.62
CA PHE A 240 3.63 3.76 -3.42
C PHE A 240 4.00 4.97 -2.57
N TRP A 241 5.30 5.22 -2.38
CA TRP A 241 5.75 6.33 -1.53
C TRP A 241 5.54 7.70 -2.20
N LYS A 242 5.52 7.75 -3.54
CA LYS A 242 5.19 8.96 -4.29
C LYS A 242 3.70 9.30 -4.20
N LEU A 243 2.84 8.29 -4.40
CA LEU A 243 1.38 8.48 -4.33
C LEU A 243 0.93 8.74 -2.89
N HIS A 244 1.47 8.02 -1.90
CA HIS A 244 1.09 8.20 -0.49
C HIS A 244 1.66 9.48 0.10
N GLY A 245 2.82 9.95 -0.36
CA GLY A 245 3.28 11.30 0.00
C GLY A 245 2.36 12.40 -0.56
N TRP A 246 1.74 12.19 -1.74
CA TRP A 246 0.72 13.11 -2.26
C TRP A 246 -0.54 13.05 -1.40
N VAL A 247 -0.99 11.85 -1.01
CA VAL A 247 -2.15 11.67 -0.10
C VAL A 247 -1.91 12.35 1.24
N ASP A 248 -0.74 12.14 1.84
CA ASP A 248 -0.38 12.70 3.15
C ASP A 248 -0.35 14.24 3.14
N ALA A 249 0.11 14.85 2.04
CA ALA A 249 0.10 16.30 1.87
C ALA A 249 -1.32 16.89 1.87
N ARG A 250 -2.35 16.13 1.48
CA ARG A 250 -3.75 16.59 1.50
C ARG A 250 -4.27 16.83 2.92
N ILE A 251 -3.69 16.16 3.92
CA ILE A 251 -4.02 16.43 5.33
C ILE A 251 -3.58 17.84 5.69
N ASP A 252 -2.40 18.26 5.26
CA ASP A 252 -1.86 19.58 5.56
C ASP A 252 -2.63 20.67 4.79
N ASP A 253 -2.99 20.42 3.52
CA ASP A 253 -3.88 21.32 2.75
C ASP A 253 -5.24 21.49 3.44
N TRP A 254 -5.82 20.41 3.98
CA TRP A 254 -7.08 20.47 4.73
C TRP A 254 -6.93 21.25 6.03
N MET A 255 -5.82 21.06 6.76
CA MET A 255 -5.52 21.81 7.98
C MET A 255 -5.39 23.30 7.68
N GLU A 256 -4.66 23.68 6.63
CA GLU A 256 -4.51 25.07 6.19
C GLU A 256 -5.87 25.65 5.79
N ALA A 257 -6.66 24.93 4.99
CA ALA A 257 -7.98 25.36 4.54
C ALA A 257 -8.92 25.66 5.72
N ASN A 258 -8.83 24.86 6.79
CA ASN A 258 -9.65 24.97 8.00
C ASN A 258 -8.96 25.75 9.15
N GLN A 259 -7.84 26.41 8.88
CA GLN A 259 -7.10 27.25 9.84
C GLN A 259 -6.68 26.50 11.12
N HIS A 260 -6.45 25.19 11.01
CA HIS A 260 -5.94 24.38 12.10
C HIS A 260 -4.41 24.50 12.18
N ASN A 261 -3.93 24.97 13.34
CA ASN A 261 -2.51 25.03 13.65
C ASN A 261 -2.17 23.97 14.71
N GLY A 262 -1.08 23.22 14.53
CA GLY A 262 -0.60 22.24 15.51
C GLY A 262 -0.76 20.79 15.04
N PRO A 263 -0.96 19.83 15.96
CA PRO A 263 -1.23 18.43 15.60
C PRO A 263 -2.53 18.29 14.80
N VAL A 264 -2.61 17.26 13.95
CA VAL A 264 -3.84 16.95 13.21
C VAL A 264 -4.99 16.71 14.20
N PRO A 265 -6.14 17.39 14.04
CA PRO A 265 -7.27 17.25 14.94
C PRO A 265 -8.10 16.00 14.60
N TRP A 266 -7.54 14.81 14.83
CA TRP A 266 -8.27 13.55 14.69
C TRP A 266 -9.53 13.57 15.58
N THR A 267 -10.69 13.27 15.00
CA THR A 267 -11.98 13.27 15.72
C THR A 267 -12.22 11.96 16.48
N VAL A 268 -11.50 10.92 16.10
CA VAL A 268 -11.49 9.60 16.74
C VAL A 268 -10.06 9.16 17.04
N THR A 269 -9.87 8.17 17.90
CA THR A 269 -8.59 7.46 17.98
C THR A 269 -8.39 6.68 16.69
N PRO A 270 -7.41 7.04 15.84
CA PRO A 270 -7.23 6.36 14.57
C PRO A 270 -6.76 4.92 14.77
N TRP A 271 -7.23 4.03 13.93
CA TRP A 271 -7.02 2.59 14.06
C TRP A 271 -5.98 2.08 13.07
N VAL A 272 -4.97 1.37 13.59
CA VAL A 272 -3.86 0.79 12.83
C VAL A 272 -3.78 -0.74 13.03
N GLY A 273 -4.89 -1.40 13.33
CA GLY A 273 -4.89 -2.81 13.72
C GLY A 273 -4.65 -3.03 15.22
N PRO A 274 -4.55 -4.29 15.66
CA PRO A 274 -4.24 -4.62 17.05
C PRO A 274 -2.89 -4.04 17.45
N MET A 275 -2.90 -3.22 18.50
CA MET A 275 -1.69 -2.81 19.18
C MET A 275 -1.11 -4.05 19.85
N THR A 276 0.02 -4.57 19.34
CA THR A 276 0.76 -5.59 20.09
C THR A 276 1.12 -4.99 21.45
N SER A 277 0.63 -5.61 22.52
CA SER A 277 0.75 -5.11 23.89
C SER A 277 2.23 -4.93 24.27
N GLY A 278 2.57 -3.71 24.63
CA GLY A 278 3.94 -3.27 24.87
C GLY A 278 4.22 -2.08 23.97
N HIS A 279 4.48 -0.92 24.59
CA HIS A 279 4.90 0.30 23.91
C HIS A 279 5.70 -0.03 22.66
N GLU A 280 5.20 0.34 21.48
CA GLU A 280 5.94 0.65 20.26
C GLU A 280 5.07 0.42 19.01
N HIS A 281 4.52 1.51 18.45
CA HIS A 281 4.18 1.60 17.02
C HIS A 281 5.42 1.50 16.10
N HIS A 282 6.57 1.07 16.64
CA HIS A 282 7.92 1.46 16.18
C HIS A 282 8.77 0.31 15.61
N HIS A 283 8.24 -0.90 15.42
CA HIS A 283 9.11 -2.06 15.21
C HIS A 283 9.27 -2.55 13.76
N ILE A 284 8.21 -2.55 12.95
CA ILE A 284 8.26 -3.27 11.66
C ILE A 284 9.34 -2.70 10.72
N ALA A 285 9.44 -1.37 10.64
CA ALA A 285 10.44 -0.67 9.84
C ALA A 285 11.83 -0.66 10.49
N ARG A 286 11.90 -0.45 11.81
CA ARG A 286 13.15 -0.25 12.56
C ARG A 286 14.02 -1.51 12.63
N HIS A 287 13.41 -2.69 12.62
CA HIS A 287 14.16 -3.94 12.57
C HIS A 287 14.88 -4.18 11.24
N ALA A 288 14.62 -3.38 10.18
CA ALA A 288 15.21 -3.61 8.86
C ALA A 288 16.64 -3.09 8.71
N LEU A 289 17.06 -2.15 9.56
CA LEU A 289 18.41 -1.58 9.51
C LEU A 289 19.37 -2.14 10.56
N ARG A 290 18.87 -2.86 11.58
CA ARG A 290 19.69 -3.35 12.68
C ARG A 290 20.06 -4.82 12.48
N THR A 291 21.34 -5.13 12.65
CA THR A 291 21.81 -6.51 12.88
C THR A 291 21.16 -7.02 14.17
N PRO A 292 20.64 -8.27 14.24
CA PRO A 292 20.04 -8.79 15.46
C PRO A 292 21.09 -8.79 16.58
N GLY A 293 20.93 -7.87 17.53
CA GLY A 293 21.81 -7.76 18.70
C GLY A 293 21.09 -8.02 20.02
N ASP A 294 19.75 -8.04 20.00
CA ASP A 294 18.91 -8.25 21.18
C ASP A 294 17.95 -9.43 20.92
N GLU A 295 18.09 -10.49 21.74
CA GLU A 295 17.24 -11.68 21.69
C GLU A 295 15.76 -11.33 21.94
N GLY A 296 15.47 -10.28 22.72
CA GLY A 296 14.11 -9.84 23.02
C GLY A 296 13.38 -9.24 21.82
N GLU A 297 14.08 -8.47 20.98
CA GLU A 297 13.51 -7.90 19.75
C GLU A 297 13.16 -9.00 18.73
N ALA A 298 14.05 -9.98 18.57
CA ALA A 298 13.82 -11.10 17.66
C ALA A 298 12.62 -11.96 18.10
N GLU A 299 12.48 -12.20 19.40
CA GLU A 299 11.36 -12.95 19.96
C GLU A 299 10.03 -12.19 19.80
N ALA A 300 10.03 -10.87 20.01
CA ALA A 300 8.84 -10.02 19.79
C ALA A 300 8.39 -10.04 18.33
N LEU A 301 9.34 -9.92 17.38
CA LEU A 301 9.04 -10.01 15.95
C LEU A 301 8.50 -11.38 15.56
N SER A 302 9.06 -12.46 16.12
CA SER A 302 8.57 -13.82 15.90
C SER A 302 7.12 -13.97 16.36
N ARG A 303 6.80 -13.54 17.59
CA ARG A 303 5.43 -13.57 18.12
C ARG A 303 4.45 -12.77 17.26
N GLN A 304 4.88 -11.62 16.74
CA GLN A 304 4.06 -10.81 15.85
C GLN A 304 3.77 -11.54 14.52
N VAL A 305 4.78 -12.17 13.93
CA VAL A 305 4.60 -13.00 12.72
C VAL A 305 3.65 -14.15 13.01
N ASP A 306 3.84 -14.89 14.10
CA ASP A 306 2.98 -16.01 14.48
C ASP A 306 1.52 -15.57 14.66
N ALA A 307 1.28 -14.43 15.29
CA ALA A 307 -0.06 -13.88 15.48
C ALA A 307 -0.74 -13.50 14.15
N LEU A 308 -0.01 -12.82 13.26
CA LEU A 308 -0.50 -12.45 11.92
C LEU A 308 -0.81 -13.69 11.07
N GLU A 309 0.07 -14.70 11.11
CA GLU A 309 -0.16 -15.97 10.41
C GLU A 309 -1.35 -16.73 10.97
N ALA A 310 -1.52 -16.74 12.29
CA ALA A 310 -2.68 -17.35 12.94
C ALA A 310 -3.99 -16.68 12.47
N THR A 311 -4.07 -15.34 12.48
CA THR A 311 -5.24 -14.62 11.97
C THR A 311 -5.56 -15.02 10.54
N ILE A 312 -4.56 -15.02 9.66
CA ILE A 312 -4.72 -15.37 8.24
C ILE A 312 -5.21 -16.82 8.08
N ASN A 313 -4.61 -17.77 8.80
CA ASN A 313 -4.98 -19.18 8.70
C ASN A 313 -6.39 -19.44 9.24
N ASP A 314 -6.79 -18.77 10.31
CA ASP A 314 -8.13 -18.91 10.88
C ASP A 314 -9.19 -18.27 9.98
N VAL A 315 -8.89 -17.13 9.35
CA VAL A 315 -9.80 -16.53 8.36
C VAL A 315 -9.91 -17.42 7.11
N LYS A 316 -8.83 -18.06 6.64
CA LYS A 316 -8.91 -19.07 5.57
C LYS A 316 -9.87 -20.19 5.90
N ALA A 317 -9.82 -20.67 7.14
CA ALA A 317 -10.63 -21.79 7.59
C ALA A 317 -12.14 -21.49 7.54
N THR A 318 -12.55 -20.21 7.48
CA THR A 318 -13.95 -19.84 7.30
C THR A 318 -14.44 -19.92 5.86
N GLY A 319 -13.54 -20.08 4.88
CA GLY A 319 -13.88 -20.16 3.46
C GLY A 319 -14.31 -18.83 2.83
N THR A 320 -14.06 -17.70 3.48
CA THR A 320 -14.43 -16.38 2.95
C THR A 320 -13.45 -15.90 1.88
N PRO A 321 -13.92 -15.45 0.71
CA PRO A 321 -13.06 -14.86 -0.31
C PRO A 321 -12.47 -13.50 0.14
N GLU A 322 -11.40 -13.05 -0.52
CA GLU A 322 -10.81 -11.72 -0.32
C GLU A 322 -11.83 -10.73 -0.84
N PRO A 323 -12.06 -9.61 -0.16
CA PRO A 323 -12.67 -8.47 -0.80
C PRO A 323 -11.86 -8.09 -2.05
N THR A 324 -12.54 -7.68 -3.12
CA THR A 324 -11.87 -7.15 -4.31
C THR A 324 -11.00 -5.95 -3.90
N PRO A 325 -9.67 -6.01 -4.11
CA PRO A 325 -8.80 -4.92 -3.74
C PRO A 325 -9.02 -3.72 -4.68
N PHE A 326 -8.82 -2.51 -4.16
CA PHE A 326 -8.87 -1.27 -4.94
C PHE A 326 -10.17 -1.09 -5.74
N LEU A 327 -11.34 -1.13 -5.07
CA LEU A 327 -12.61 -0.80 -5.71
C LEU A 327 -12.54 0.57 -6.41
N VAL A 328 -12.85 0.61 -7.72
CA VAL A 328 -12.75 1.81 -8.58
C VAL A 328 -14.07 2.25 -9.23
N ASP A 329 -15.11 1.41 -9.19
CA ASP A 329 -16.44 1.71 -9.74
C ASP A 329 -17.41 2.15 -8.63
N VAL A 330 -16.93 3.00 -7.72
CA VAL A 330 -17.74 3.61 -6.66
C VAL A 330 -18.05 5.05 -7.03
N ASP A 331 -19.34 5.38 -7.06
CA ASP A 331 -19.82 6.72 -7.40
C ASP A 331 -19.60 7.69 -6.23
N TRP A 332 -18.61 8.55 -6.35
CA TRP A 332 -18.37 9.66 -5.42
C TRP A 332 -18.95 10.94 -5.99
N SER A 333 -19.88 11.55 -5.24
CA SER A 333 -20.41 12.88 -5.52
C SER A 333 -20.24 13.77 -4.29
N PHE A 334 -19.74 14.98 -4.52
CA PHE A 334 -19.59 16.00 -3.48
C PHE A 334 -20.91 16.67 -3.09
N ASP A 335 -21.98 16.43 -3.85
CA ASP A 335 -23.31 17.00 -3.61
C ASP A 335 -24.20 16.07 -2.76
N ARG A 336 -23.62 15.10 -2.04
CA ARG A 336 -24.40 14.29 -1.10
C ARG A 336 -24.92 15.21 0.01
N PRO A 337 -26.25 15.24 0.28
CA PRO A 337 -26.78 15.99 1.40
C PRO A 337 -26.18 15.44 2.69
N THR A 338 -25.60 16.34 3.49
CA THR A 338 -25.18 16.09 4.88
C THR A 338 -26.36 15.73 5.77
#